data_AF-A0A8T4G0S1-F1
#
_entry.id   AF-A0A8T4G0S1-F1
#
_cell.length_a   1.000
_cell.length_b   1.000
_cell.length_c   1.000
_cell.angle_alpha   90.00
_cell.angle_beta   90.00
_cell.angle_gamma   90.00
#
_symmetry.space_group_name_H-M   'P 1'
#
loop_
_entity.id
_entity.type
_entity.pdbx_description
1 polymer ?
#
loop_
_entity_poly.entity_id
_entity_poly.type
_entity_poly.pdbx_seq_one_letter_code
_entity_poly.pdbx_strand_id
1 'polypeptide(L)'
;MTKIKIRLWYTLPTAGYLREAVLSSLSDTMETYSESVEEGDEENFNELLKDIISRAFEYDMVRYGLKIGDIELIAPAIGNLIDFFEDVAWSILYARKGRKGILDLSNLPLEVNPLRGMDLERSLFYTDSLKLLFGTFEPIRTLLFHKRGDILEITSLDKMLKINVNAGEYADVLEKDILRAVRDVERIVEMFSPLKSLRPRIQWIKAVIKYSHME
;
A
#
# COMPACT_ATOMS: atom_id res chain seq x y z
N MET A 1 5.02 -8.54 -29.91
CA MET A 1 4.29 -7.58 -29.06
C MET A 1 5.29 -6.61 -28.48
N THR A 2 5.05 -5.31 -28.61
CA THR A 2 5.85 -4.27 -27.95
C THR A 2 5.65 -4.39 -26.44
N LYS A 3 6.75 -4.51 -25.67
CA LYS A 3 6.69 -4.55 -24.20
C LYS A 3 5.96 -3.31 -23.70
N ILE A 4 4.86 -3.51 -22.97
CA ILE A 4 4.12 -2.40 -22.37
C ILE A 4 5.00 -1.80 -21.29
N LYS A 5 5.24 -0.49 -21.37
CA LYS A 5 6.08 0.23 -20.41
C LYS A 5 5.29 0.45 -19.12
N ILE A 6 5.56 -0.34 -18.10
CA ILE A 6 4.97 -0.17 -16.76
C ILE A 6 5.96 0.63 -15.91
N ARG A 7 5.46 1.62 -15.15
CA ARG A 7 6.30 2.47 -14.31
C ARG A 7 5.60 2.81 -13.00
N LEU A 8 6.24 2.44 -11.89
CA LEU A 8 5.94 2.99 -10.57
C LEU A 8 6.76 4.27 -10.35
N TRP A 9 6.17 5.28 -9.74
CA TRP A 9 6.91 6.47 -9.31
C TRP A 9 6.37 6.98 -7.97
N TYR A 10 7.25 7.61 -7.20
CA TYR A 10 6.94 8.19 -5.90
C TYR A 10 7.90 9.34 -5.58
N THR A 11 7.48 10.25 -4.71
CA THR A 11 8.35 11.20 -4.02
C THR A 11 8.47 10.79 -2.56
N LEU A 12 9.60 11.16 -1.95
CA LEU A 12 9.86 10.89 -0.55
C LEU A 12 9.76 12.19 0.26
N PRO A 13 9.29 12.10 1.51
CA PRO A 13 9.26 13.26 2.38
C PRO A 13 10.67 13.75 2.69
N THR A 14 10.84 15.07 2.83
CA THR A 14 12.12 15.66 3.25
C THR A 14 12.33 15.50 4.76
N ALA A 15 13.58 15.57 5.22
CA ALA A 15 13.88 15.47 6.65
C ALA A 15 13.23 16.59 7.49
N GLY A 16 13.11 17.80 6.94
CA GLY A 16 12.42 18.93 7.59
C GLY A 16 10.93 18.65 7.74
N TYR A 17 10.29 18.22 6.65
CA TYR A 17 8.88 17.82 6.66
C TYR A 17 8.62 16.67 7.65
N LEU A 18 9.46 15.63 7.68
CA LEU A 18 9.30 14.51 8.62
C LEU A 18 9.34 14.97 10.07
N ARG A 19 10.21 15.92 10.40
CA ARG A 19 10.28 16.51 11.74
C ARG A 19 8.99 17.26 12.07
N GLU A 20 8.51 18.09 11.16
CA GLU A 20 7.26 18.84 11.34
C GLU A 20 6.05 17.90 11.48
N ALA A 21 5.94 16.88 10.62
CA ALA A 21 4.85 15.91 10.65
C ALA A 21 4.84 15.10 11.96
N VAL A 22 6.01 14.69 12.46
CA VAL A 22 6.14 14.01 13.75
C VAL A 22 5.76 14.94 14.90
N LEU A 23 6.23 16.20 14.91
CA LEU A 23 5.91 17.16 15.96
C LEU A 23 4.43 17.54 15.98
N SER A 24 3.84 17.82 14.82
CA SER A 24 2.41 18.14 14.67
C SER A 24 1.57 16.98 15.20
N SER A 25 1.86 15.76 14.73
CA SER A 25 1.10 14.59 15.13
C SER A 25 1.26 14.27 16.62
N LEU A 26 2.46 14.45 17.21
CA LEU A 26 2.66 14.34 18.67
C LEU A 26 1.82 15.36 19.44
N SER A 27 1.71 16.59 18.94
CA SER A 27 0.87 17.63 19.53
C SER A 27 -0.61 17.22 19.49
N ASP A 28 -1.12 16.81 18.32
CA ASP A 28 -2.50 16.36 18.13
C ASP A 28 -2.84 15.20 19.07
N THR A 29 -1.94 14.22 19.21
CA THR A 29 -2.15 13.07 20.09
C THR A 29 -2.09 13.42 21.57
N MET A 30 -1.24 14.36 21.97
CA MET A 30 -1.27 14.87 23.35
C MET A 30 -2.58 15.60 23.66
N GLU A 31 -3.10 16.38 22.73
CA GLU A 31 -4.39 17.06 22.87
C GLU A 31 -5.54 16.04 22.99
N THR A 32 -5.64 15.11 22.03
CA THR A 32 -6.66 14.06 22.02
C THR A 32 -6.64 13.22 23.30
N TYR A 33 -5.45 12.81 23.75
CA TYR A 33 -5.34 12.04 24.99
C TYR A 33 -5.73 12.85 26.22
N SER A 34 -5.34 14.13 26.29
CA SER A 34 -5.70 15.01 27.41
C SER A 34 -7.22 15.19 27.51
N GLU A 35 -7.90 15.39 26.37
CA GLU A 35 -9.37 15.44 26.30
C GLU A 35 -9.99 14.12 26.77
N SER A 36 -9.48 12.97 26.31
CA SER A 36 -9.98 11.65 26.72
C SER A 36 -9.90 11.41 28.24
N VAL A 37 -8.83 11.91 28.88
CA VAL A 37 -8.63 11.83 30.33
C VAL A 37 -9.60 12.73 31.08
N GLU A 38 -9.87 13.94 30.57
CA GLU A 38 -10.86 14.86 31.14
C GLU A 38 -12.30 14.32 31.02
N GLU A 39 -12.60 13.60 29.94
CA GLU A 39 -13.90 12.97 29.69
C GLU A 39 -14.09 11.64 30.43
N GLY A 40 -13.03 11.11 31.05
CA GLY A 40 -13.07 9.83 31.78
C GLY A 40 -13.14 8.59 30.88
N ASP A 41 -12.87 8.76 29.59
CA ASP A 41 -12.78 7.69 28.58
C ASP A 41 -11.34 7.61 28.07
N GLU A 42 -10.40 7.26 28.96
CA GLU A 42 -8.98 7.31 28.68
C GLU A 42 -8.61 6.45 27.47
N GLU A 43 -8.28 7.11 26.36
CA GLU A 43 -7.81 6.45 25.15
C GLU A 43 -6.40 5.90 25.35
N ASN A 44 -6.07 4.79 24.68
CA ASN A 44 -4.72 4.25 24.76
C ASN A 44 -3.74 5.15 23.99
N PHE A 45 -2.96 5.95 24.72
CA PHE A 45 -1.96 6.85 24.16
C PHE A 45 -1.01 6.17 23.16
N ASN A 46 -0.64 4.91 23.39
CA ASN A 46 0.23 4.17 22.47
C ASN A 46 -0.47 3.78 21.17
N GLU A 47 -1.80 3.61 21.17
CA GLU A 47 -2.57 3.41 19.93
C GLU A 47 -2.68 4.72 19.16
N LEU A 48 -2.95 5.84 19.84
CA LEU A 48 -2.97 7.17 19.22
C LEU A 48 -1.63 7.52 18.57
N LEU A 49 -0.52 7.19 19.23
CA LEU A 49 0.84 7.35 18.68
C LEU A 49 1.08 6.53 17.40
N LYS A 50 0.33 5.46 17.12
CA LYS A 50 0.49 4.68 15.87
C LYS A 50 -0.10 5.41 14.67
N ASP A 51 -1.21 6.12 14.85
CA ASP A 51 -1.87 6.88 13.78
C ASP A 51 -1.03 8.10 13.33
N ILE A 52 -0.29 8.71 14.26
CA ILE A 52 0.73 9.75 14.01
C ILE A 52 1.76 9.31 12.95
N ILE A 53 2.15 8.04 13.00
CA ILE A 53 3.31 7.56 12.24
C ILE A 53 2.92 7.24 10.79
N SER A 54 1.66 6.87 10.57
CA SER A 54 1.08 6.72 9.22
C SER A 54 1.05 8.07 8.48
N ARG A 55 0.74 9.16 9.19
CA ARG A 55 0.72 10.53 8.64
C ARG A 55 2.05 11.04 8.07
N ALA A 56 3.18 10.49 8.51
CA ALA A 56 4.51 10.88 8.02
C ALA A 56 4.71 10.64 6.51
N PHE A 57 3.86 9.82 5.89
CA PHE A 57 3.88 9.50 4.48
C PHE A 57 2.62 9.96 3.73
N GLU A 58 1.81 10.86 4.30
CA GLU A 58 0.45 11.19 3.79
C GLU A 58 0.26 12.58 3.16
N TYR A 59 1.08 13.60 3.47
CA TYR A 59 0.81 14.98 3.01
C TYR A 59 1.60 15.43 1.77
N ASP A 60 1.06 16.45 1.08
CA ASP A 60 1.50 17.32 -0.03
C ASP A 60 2.85 17.06 -0.75
N MET A 61 3.89 16.69 -0.01
CA MET A 61 5.22 16.34 -0.52
C MET A 61 5.35 14.89 -0.94
N VAL A 62 4.45 14.00 -0.51
CA VAL A 62 4.43 12.59 -0.87
C VAL A 62 3.39 12.37 -1.95
N ARG A 63 3.87 12.08 -3.15
CA ARG A 63 3.07 11.80 -4.33
C ARG A 63 3.51 10.47 -4.88
N TYR A 64 2.57 9.70 -5.37
CA TYR A 64 2.85 8.43 -6.02
C TYR A 64 1.94 8.23 -7.22
N GLY A 65 2.35 7.31 -8.07
CA GLY A 65 1.54 6.89 -9.19
C GLY A 65 2.05 5.64 -9.87
N LEU A 66 1.15 5.10 -10.70
CA LEU A 66 1.37 3.91 -11.49
C LEU A 66 0.92 4.20 -12.92
N LYS A 67 1.81 3.96 -13.87
CA LYS A 67 1.56 4.17 -15.30
C LYS A 67 1.75 2.86 -16.07
N ILE A 68 0.84 2.58 -17.01
CA ILE A 68 0.93 1.45 -17.95
C ILE A 68 0.82 2.00 -19.38
N GLY A 69 1.92 1.91 -20.14
CA GLY A 69 2.04 2.57 -21.44
C GLY A 69 1.91 4.08 -21.26
N ASP A 70 0.95 4.67 -21.97
CA ASP A 70 0.62 6.09 -21.85
C ASP A 70 -0.50 6.38 -20.84
N ILE A 71 -1.08 5.35 -20.23
CA ILE A 71 -2.24 5.47 -19.35
C ILE A 71 -1.78 5.58 -17.90
N GLU A 72 -2.13 6.68 -17.24
CA GLU A 72 -1.98 6.85 -15.79
C GLU A 72 -3.11 6.09 -15.09
N LEU A 73 -2.78 4.89 -14.59
CA LEU A 73 -3.69 4.14 -13.72
C LEU A 73 -3.99 4.99 -12.47
N ILE A 74 -2.94 5.60 -11.92
CA ILE A 74 -2.98 6.52 -10.79
C ILE A 74 -2.16 7.75 -11.18
N ALA A 75 -2.87 8.86 -11.43
CA ALA A 75 -2.29 10.19 -11.59
C ALA A 75 -2.06 10.78 -10.19
N PRO A 76 -1.06 11.67 -10.00
CA PRO A 76 -0.44 11.97 -8.72
C PRO A 76 -1.41 11.94 -7.54
N ALA A 77 -1.44 10.81 -6.84
CA ALA A 77 -2.31 10.64 -5.69
C ALA A 77 -1.58 11.17 -4.46
N ILE A 78 -2.34 11.88 -3.63
CA ILE A 78 -1.95 12.29 -2.29
C ILE A 78 -2.57 11.27 -1.34
N GLY A 79 -1.78 10.75 -0.42
CA GLY A 79 -2.20 9.75 0.55
C GLY A 79 -1.02 8.98 1.11
N ASN A 80 -1.28 7.88 1.80
CA ASN A 80 -0.22 7.14 2.47
C ASN A 80 0.61 6.30 1.48
N LEU A 81 1.91 6.58 1.38
CA LEU A 81 2.83 5.85 0.51
C LEU A 81 2.94 4.35 0.86
N ILE A 82 2.80 3.99 2.13
CA ILE A 82 2.88 2.60 2.59
C ILE A 82 1.63 1.84 2.16
N ASP A 83 0.44 2.44 2.28
CA ASP A 83 -0.83 1.87 1.80
C ASP A 83 -0.73 1.62 0.29
N PHE A 84 -0.22 2.60 -0.45
CA PHE A 84 0.01 2.47 -1.88
C PHE A 84 0.94 1.28 -2.21
N PHE A 85 2.01 1.10 -1.44
CA PHE A 85 2.93 -0.02 -1.64
C PHE A 85 2.32 -1.37 -1.30
N GLU A 86 1.43 -1.44 -0.30
CA GLU A 86 0.66 -2.64 0.01
C GLU A 86 -0.26 -3.01 -1.15
N ASP A 87 -1.02 -2.06 -1.70
CA ASP A 87 -1.87 -2.31 -2.87
C ASP A 87 -1.06 -2.81 -4.07
N VAL A 88 0.11 -2.20 -4.33
CA VAL A 88 1.01 -2.67 -5.40
C VAL A 88 1.45 -4.11 -5.12
N ALA A 89 1.84 -4.44 -3.89
CA ALA A 89 2.25 -5.81 -3.52
C ALA A 89 1.11 -6.82 -3.70
N TRP A 90 -0.13 -6.47 -3.32
CA TRP A 90 -1.31 -7.30 -3.57
C TRP A 90 -1.56 -7.51 -5.05
N SER A 91 -1.40 -6.47 -5.87
CA SER A 91 -1.57 -6.55 -7.31
C SER A 91 -0.56 -7.52 -7.95
N ILE A 92 0.70 -7.53 -7.47
CA ILE A 92 1.75 -8.43 -7.94
C ILE A 92 1.41 -9.88 -7.54
N LEU A 93 1.04 -10.10 -6.29
CA LEU A 93 0.67 -11.44 -5.80
C LEU A 93 -0.51 -12.00 -6.60
N TYR A 94 -1.54 -11.20 -6.85
CA TYR A 94 -2.70 -11.62 -7.64
C TYR A 94 -2.34 -11.87 -9.10
N ALA A 95 -1.51 -11.03 -9.72
CA ALA A 95 -1.05 -11.25 -11.09
C ALA A 95 -0.35 -12.60 -11.24
N ARG A 96 0.48 -13.00 -10.27
CA ARG A 96 1.18 -14.29 -10.29
C ARG A 96 0.29 -15.46 -9.89
N LYS A 97 -0.27 -15.44 -8.69
CA LYS A 97 -0.94 -16.60 -8.08
C LYS A 97 -2.47 -16.55 -8.11
N GLY A 98 -3.06 -15.45 -8.60
CA GLY A 98 -4.52 -15.26 -8.65
C GLY A 98 -5.16 -15.21 -7.26
N ARG A 99 -6.50 -15.37 -7.23
CA ARG A 99 -7.30 -15.39 -5.99
C ARG A 99 -6.77 -16.42 -4.99
N LYS A 100 -6.47 -17.64 -5.47
CA LYS A 100 -5.98 -18.73 -4.63
C LYS A 100 -4.71 -18.35 -3.88
N GLY A 101 -3.75 -17.70 -4.53
CA GLY A 101 -2.52 -17.26 -3.85
C GLY A 101 -2.74 -16.25 -2.73
N ILE A 102 -3.70 -15.34 -2.89
CA ILE A 102 -4.05 -14.39 -1.81
C ILE A 102 -4.68 -15.14 -0.64
N LEU A 103 -5.59 -16.08 -0.92
CA LEU A 103 -6.21 -16.90 0.12
C LEU A 103 -5.18 -17.81 0.82
N ASP A 104 -4.24 -18.39 0.08
CA ASP A 104 -3.17 -19.21 0.65
C ASP A 104 -2.26 -18.38 1.57
N LEU A 105 -1.93 -17.15 1.18
CA LEU A 105 -1.19 -16.21 2.04
C LEU A 105 -1.99 -15.89 3.32
N SER A 106 -3.31 -15.70 3.22
CA SER A 106 -4.19 -15.42 4.36
C SER A 106 -4.18 -16.52 5.42
N ASN A 107 -3.90 -17.76 4.99
CA ASN A 107 -3.85 -18.94 5.84
C ASN A 107 -2.47 -19.18 6.50
N LEU A 108 -1.46 -18.37 6.18
CA LEU A 108 -0.15 -18.47 6.83
C LEU A 108 -0.23 -18.13 8.33
N PRO A 109 0.61 -18.73 9.18
CA PRO A 109 0.63 -18.45 10.63
C PRO A 109 0.74 -16.95 10.95
N LEU A 110 0.25 -16.52 12.12
CA LEU A 110 0.20 -15.10 12.50
C LEU A 110 1.60 -14.50 12.60
N GLU A 111 2.59 -15.32 12.96
CA GLU A 111 4.00 -14.94 13.02
C GLU A 111 4.57 -14.55 11.63
N VAL A 112 3.87 -14.93 10.56
CA VAL A 112 4.26 -14.69 9.16
C VAL A 112 3.27 -13.76 8.45
N ASN A 113 1.99 -13.84 8.79
CA ASN A 113 0.91 -13.02 8.24
C ASN A 113 0.19 -12.24 9.35
N PRO A 114 0.48 -10.93 9.50
CA PRO A 114 -0.17 -10.07 10.48
C PRO A 114 -1.67 -9.85 10.18
N LEU A 115 -2.16 -10.27 9.00
CA LEU A 115 -3.56 -10.15 8.59
C LEU A 115 -4.36 -11.44 8.82
N ARG A 116 -3.77 -12.48 9.45
CA ARG A 116 -4.48 -13.73 9.74
C ARG A 116 -5.69 -13.44 10.64
N GLY A 117 -6.88 -13.82 10.18
CA GLY A 117 -8.15 -13.56 10.84
C GLY A 117 -8.96 -12.40 10.25
N MET A 118 -8.38 -11.59 9.36
CA MET A 118 -9.16 -10.69 8.53
C MET A 118 -9.92 -11.49 7.47
N ASP A 119 -11.18 -11.12 7.22
CA ASP A 119 -11.93 -11.61 6.05
C ASP A 119 -11.40 -10.94 4.79
N LEU A 120 -10.20 -11.36 4.36
CA LEU A 120 -9.52 -10.85 3.17
C LEU A 120 -10.35 -11.11 1.92
N GLU A 121 -11.18 -12.14 1.92
CA GLU A 121 -12.05 -12.44 0.79
C GLU A 121 -13.09 -11.35 0.59
N ARG A 122 -13.83 -10.96 1.64
CA ARG A 122 -14.78 -9.83 1.56
C ARG A 122 -14.10 -8.48 1.39
N SER A 123 -12.92 -8.32 1.97
CA SER A 123 -12.21 -7.04 1.99
C SER A 123 -11.57 -6.71 0.65
N LEU A 124 -10.84 -7.67 0.08
CA LEU A 124 -10.02 -7.50 -1.12
C LEU A 124 -10.73 -7.91 -2.41
N PHE A 125 -11.82 -8.70 -2.38
CA PHE A 125 -12.47 -9.13 -3.62
C PHE A 125 -13.84 -8.50 -3.82
N TYR A 126 -14.08 -8.04 -5.05
CA TYR A 126 -15.41 -7.73 -5.55
C TYR A 126 -15.75 -8.76 -6.62
N THR A 127 -16.66 -9.69 -6.31
CA THR A 127 -16.91 -10.91 -7.10
C THR A 127 -15.62 -11.72 -7.28
N ASP A 128 -15.13 -11.91 -8.50
CA ASP A 128 -13.91 -12.65 -8.83
C ASP A 128 -12.67 -11.76 -9.05
N SER A 129 -12.85 -10.44 -8.92
CA SER A 129 -11.79 -9.46 -9.17
C SER A 129 -11.17 -8.99 -7.87
N LEU A 130 -9.84 -8.88 -7.84
CA LEU A 130 -9.15 -8.18 -6.77
C LEU A 130 -9.49 -6.68 -6.88
N LYS A 131 -10.01 -6.12 -5.80
CA LYS A 131 -10.40 -4.72 -5.65
C LYS A 131 -9.32 -4.02 -4.83
N LEU A 132 -8.62 -3.08 -5.45
CA LEU A 132 -7.59 -2.25 -4.80
C LEU A 132 -8.03 -0.80 -4.73
N LEU A 133 -7.67 -0.14 -3.63
CA LEU A 133 -8.06 1.23 -3.31
C LEU A 133 -6.85 2.14 -3.36
N PHE A 134 -6.47 2.53 -4.57
CA PHE A 134 -5.36 3.43 -4.74
C PHE A 134 -5.75 4.87 -4.39
N GLY A 135 -5.18 5.39 -3.30
CA GLY A 135 -5.31 6.78 -2.85
C GLY A 135 -6.30 6.99 -1.70
N THR A 136 -6.10 8.07 -0.93
CA THR A 136 -6.92 8.39 0.26
C THR A 136 -7.64 9.74 0.20
N PHE A 137 -7.25 10.66 -0.70
CA PHE A 137 -7.74 12.06 -0.68
C PHE A 137 -8.35 12.60 -1.99
N GLU A 138 -8.72 11.73 -2.92
CA GLU A 138 -9.33 12.03 -4.23
C GLU A 138 -8.39 12.11 -5.46
N PRO A 139 -8.86 11.62 -6.62
CA PRO A 139 -9.99 10.72 -6.76
C PRO A 139 -9.58 9.32 -6.26
N ILE A 140 -10.33 8.78 -5.28
CA ILE A 140 -10.21 7.37 -4.89
C ILE A 140 -10.49 6.55 -6.16
N ARG A 141 -9.45 5.96 -6.74
CA ARG A 141 -9.63 5.07 -7.90
C ARG A 141 -9.65 3.65 -7.40
N THR A 142 -10.86 3.15 -7.16
CA THR A 142 -11.07 1.72 -7.01
C THR A 142 -10.80 1.03 -8.34
N LEU A 143 -9.72 0.25 -8.39
CA LEU A 143 -9.36 -0.56 -9.54
C LEU A 143 -9.70 -2.02 -9.28
N LEU A 144 -10.28 -2.66 -10.29
CA LEU A 144 -10.60 -4.08 -10.31
C LEU A 144 -9.61 -4.80 -11.22
N PHE A 145 -8.91 -5.76 -10.66
CA PHE A 145 -7.96 -6.63 -11.32
C PHE A 145 -8.59 -7.99 -11.52
N HIS A 146 -8.69 -8.43 -12.77
CA HIS A 146 -9.26 -9.70 -13.15
C HIS A 146 -8.26 -10.51 -13.99
N LYS A 147 -7.84 -11.66 -13.47
CA LYS A 147 -6.85 -12.51 -14.14
C LYS A 147 -7.53 -13.60 -14.97
N ARG A 148 -7.20 -13.69 -16.26
CA ARG A 148 -7.64 -14.73 -17.20
C ARG A 148 -6.43 -15.36 -17.91
N GLY A 149 -5.97 -16.50 -17.40
CA GLY A 149 -4.71 -17.11 -17.86
C GLY A 149 -3.55 -16.12 -17.64
N ASP A 150 -2.81 -15.82 -18.71
CA ASP A 150 -1.68 -14.88 -18.66
C ASP A 150 -2.09 -13.42 -18.87
N ILE A 151 -3.38 -13.12 -19.02
CA ILE A 151 -3.88 -11.76 -19.18
C ILE A 151 -4.39 -11.24 -17.84
N LEU A 152 -3.90 -10.07 -17.45
CA LEU A 152 -4.42 -9.28 -16.35
C LEU A 152 -5.23 -8.13 -16.94
N GLU A 153 -6.54 -8.18 -16.75
CA GLU A 153 -7.46 -7.09 -17.09
C GLU A 153 -7.59 -6.17 -15.87
N ILE A 154 -7.35 -4.86 -16.08
CA ILE A 154 -7.44 -3.82 -15.04
C ILE A 154 -8.53 -2.85 -15.47
N THR A 155 -9.54 -2.66 -14.62
CA THR A 155 -10.67 -1.76 -14.90
C THR A 155 -10.92 -0.82 -13.74
N SER A 156 -11.41 0.39 -14.02
CA SER A 156 -11.97 1.24 -12.96
C SER A 156 -13.40 0.83 -12.63
N LEU A 157 -13.83 1.08 -11.39
CA LEU A 157 -15.20 0.74 -10.94
C LEU A 157 -16.28 1.45 -11.79
N ASP A 158 -16.03 2.68 -12.23
CA ASP A 158 -16.89 3.45 -13.15
C ASP A 158 -16.80 3.00 -14.61
N LYS A 159 -15.95 2.01 -14.91
CA LYS A 159 -15.68 1.44 -16.24
C LYS A 159 -15.15 2.42 -17.30
N MET A 160 -14.68 3.61 -16.90
CA MET A 160 -14.04 4.55 -17.82
C MET A 160 -12.63 4.12 -18.24
N LEU A 161 -11.99 3.25 -17.46
CA LEU A 161 -10.66 2.73 -17.69
C LEU A 161 -10.71 1.22 -17.90
N LYS A 162 -10.06 0.73 -18.96
CA LYS A 162 -9.82 -0.69 -19.19
C LYS A 162 -8.46 -0.91 -19.85
N ILE A 163 -7.62 -1.72 -19.22
CA ILE A 163 -6.29 -2.07 -19.71
C ILE A 163 -6.12 -3.59 -19.65
N ASN A 164 -5.47 -4.16 -20.67
CA ASN A 164 -5.04 -5.55 -20.66
C ASN A 164 -3.52 -5.60 -20.74
N VAL A 165 -2.90 -6.32 -19.80
CA VAL A 165 -1.45 -6.55 -19.78
C VAL A 165 -1.15 -8.03 -19.58
N ASN A 166 0.05 -8.47 -19.96
CA ASN A 166 0.52 -9.79 -19.55
C ASN A 166 0.78 -9.77 -18.03
N ALA A 167 0.19 -10.73 -17.30
CA ALA A 167 0.24 -10.80 -15.85
C ALA A 167 1.67 -11.04 -15.31
N GLY A 168 2.47 -11.86 -16.01
CA GLY A 168 3.87 -12.11 -15.68
C GLY A 168 4.73 -10.87 -15.89
N GLU A 169 4.64 -10.23 -17.06
CA GLU A 169 5.38 -8.99 -17.35
C GLU A 169 5.00 -7.86 -16.37
N TYR A 170 3.71 -7.75 -16.03
CA TYR A 170 3.24 -6.80 -15.02
C TYR A 170 3.90 -7.02 -13.66
N ALA A 171 3.88 -8.25 -13.17
CA ALA A 171 4.48 -8.61 -11.89
C ALA A 171 6.00 -8.35 -11.88
N ASP A 172 6.71 -8.80 -12.92
CA ASP A 172 8.18 -8.72 -13.00
C ASP A 172 8.70 -7.28 -13.03
N VAL A 173 7.99 -6.38 -13.72
CA VAL A 173 8.38 -4.96 -13.79
C VAL A 173 8.11 -4.29 -12.45
N LEU A 174 6.93 -4.48 -11.87
CA LEU A 174 6.57 -3.81 -10.62
C LEU A 174 7.33 -4.32 -9.41
N GLU A 175 7.68 -5.59 -9.37
CA GLU A 175 8.50 -6.17 -8.30
C GLU A 175 9.82 -5.41 -8.11
N LYS A 176 10.53 -5.11 -9.21
CA LYS A 176 11.80 -4.39 -9.14
C LYS A 176 11.60 -2.97 -8.64
N ASP A 177 10.56 -2.31 -9.11
CA ASP A 177 10.24 -0.94 -8.74
C ASP A 177 9.81 -0.84 -7.26
N ILE A 178 8.93 -1.74 -6.79
CA ILE A 178 8.43 -1.74 -5.41
C ILE A 178 9.53 -2.12 -4.41
N LEU A 179 10.41 -3.07 -4.74
CA LEU A 179 11.53 -3.44 -3.86
C LEU A 179 12.54 -2.30 -3.72
N ARG A 180 12.75 -1.50 -4.78
CA ARG A 180 13.55 -0.27 -4.67
C ARG A 180 12.85 0.75 -3.78
N ALA A 181 11.56 0.97 -4.00
CA ALA A 181 10.76 1.94 -3.27
C ALA A 181 10.71 1.64 -1.76
N VAL A 182 10.51 0.36 -1.41
CA VAL A 182 10.54 -0.10 -0.02
C VAL A 182 11.90 0.14 0.63
N ARG A 183 13.02 -0.12 -0.06
CA ARG A 183 14.36 0.14 0.49
C ARG A 183 14.59 1.62 0.80
N ASP A 184 14.07 2.51 -0.05
CA ASP A 184 14.20 3.95 0.18
C ASP A 184 13.38 4.40 1.41
N VAL A 185 12.19 3.84 1.60
CA VAL A 185 11.39 4.04 2.82
C VAL A 185 12.10 3.44 4.06
N GLU A 186 12.67 2.24 3.97
CA GLU A 186 13.43 1.63 5.07
C GLU A 186 14.54 2.55 5.57
N ARG A 187 15.28 3.19 4.66
CA ARG A 187 16.33 4.16 5.01
C ARG A 187 15.78 5.36 5.77
N ILE A 188 14.63 5.90 5.34
CA ILE A 188 13.97 6.99 6.06
C ILE A 188 13.55 6.54 7.47
N VAL A 189 12.91 5.38 7.57
CA VAL A 189 12.48 4.81 8.85
C VAL A 189 13.66 4.55 9.80
N GLU A 190 14.83 4.20 9.27
CA GLU A 190 16.06 4.03 10.07
C GLU A 190 16.59 5.36 10.61
N MET A 191 16.45 6.46 9.85
CA MET A 191 16.91 7.79 10.24
C MET A 191 16.04 8.43 11.32
N PHE A 192 14.77 8.04 11.45
CA PHE A 192 13.81 8.65 12.39
C PHE A 192 13.25 7.60 13.34
N SER A 193 13.78 7.55 14.58
CA SER A 193 13.40 6.55 15.59
C SER A 193 11.89 6.38 15.82
N PRO A 194 11.05 7.44 15.84
CA PRO A 194 9.60 7.27 15.95
C PRO A 194 8.99 6.43 14.81
N LEU A 195 9.52 6.53 13.60
CA LEU A 195 9.00 5.80 12.43
C LEU A 195 9.31 4.29 12.46
N LYS A 196 10.16 3.81 13.40
CA LYS A 196 10.54 2.39 13.49
C LYS A 196 9.35 1.47 13.74
N SER A 197 8.22 1.98 14.24
CA SER A 197 6.98 1.22 14.37
C SER A 197 6.40 0.78 13.02
N LEU A 198 6.78 1.41 11.89
CA LEU A 198 6.38 0.99 10.53
C LEU A 198 7.15 -0.22 10.03
N ARG A 199 8.22 -0.65 10.71
CA ARG A 199 9.06 -1.78 10.27
C ARG A 199 8.25 -3.06 10.02
N PRO A 200 7.33 -3.51 10.90
CA PRO A 200 6.53 -4.71 10.66
C PRO A 200 5.72 -4.60 9.36
N ARG A 201 5.13 -3.42 9.11
CA ARG A 201 4.33 -3.13 7.93
C ARG A 201 5.18 -3.14 6.64
N ILE A 202 6.38 -2.58 6.71
CA ILE A 202 7.35 -2.64 5.60
C ILE A 202 7.84 -4.08 5.34
N GLN A 203 8.12 -4.85 6.40
CA GLN A 203 8.49 -6.26 6.25
C GLN A 203 7.33 -7.09 5.69
N TRP A 204 6.10 -6.75 6.03
CA TRP A 204 4.90 -7.37 5.47
C TRP A 204 4.83 -7.21 3.95
N ILE A 205 5.01 -5.99 3.42
CA ILE A 205 5.07 -5.74 1.96
C ILE A 205 6.13 -6.64 1.29
N LYS A 206 7.33 -6.73 1.88
CA LYS A 206 8.41 -7.60 1.37
C LYS A 206 8.04 -9.09 1.43
N ALA A 207 7.33 -9.52 2.47
CA ALA A 207 6.87 -10.89 2.62
C ALA A 207 5.83 -11.26 1.55
N VAL A 208 4.86 -10.38 1.29
CA VAL A 208 3.85 -10.54 0.21
C VAL A 208 4.55 -10.70 -1.14
N ILE A 209 5.50 -9.80 -1.46
CA ILE A 209 6.26 -9.86 -2.71
C ILE A 209 7.05 -11.17 -2.80
N LYS A 210 7.77 -11.54 -1.75
CA LYS A 210 8.55 -12.80 -1.71
C LYS A 210 7.66 -14.02 -1.92
N TYR A 211 6.51 -14.07 -1.26
CA TYR A 211 5.55 -15.17 -1.40
C TYR A 211 5.03 -15.31 -2.83
N SER A 212 4.92 -14.22 -3.59
CA SER A 212 4.50 -14.25 -4.99
C SER A 212 5.39 -15.12 -5.90
N HIS A 213 6.62 -15.46 -5.47
CA HIS A 213 7.57 -16.32 -6.20
C HIS A 213 7.66 -17.75 -5.71
N MET A 214 7.12 -18.05 -4.53
CA MET A 214 7.18 -19.41 -4.01
C MET A 214 6.31 -20.30 -4.89
N GLU A 215 6.74 -21.52 -5.19
CA GLU A 215 5.93 -22.47 -5.97
C GLU A 215 4.68 -22.89 -5.17
#